data_AF-A0A520LYD8-F1
#
_entry.id   AF-A0A520LYD8-F1
#
_cell.length_a   1.000
_cell.length_b   1.000
_cell.length_c   1.000
_cell.angle_alpha   90.00
_cell.angle_beta   90.00
_cell.angle_gamma   90.00
#
_symmetry.space_group_name_H-M   'P 1'
#
loop_
_entity.id
_entity.type
_entity.pdbx_description
1 polymer ?
#
loop_
_entity_poly.entity_id
_entity_poly.type
_entity_poly.pdbx_seq_one_letter_code
_entity_poly.pdbx_strand_id
1 'polypeptide(L)'
;MNFITDAEQLRKIPLFAQLDAGKLKRLAFASEESSFDAGDIIFTMNSGSDSVYVIMSGEVGVFVSEDAGGDPVAVLSTSDVVGEMGVIANQPRSATLRAEREVRCLRILADDFMDLMRDNPEVSLSVLRQVVDRLTRTTQAFEALKREHSPPSSPQAS
;
A
#
# COMPACT_ATOMS: atom_id res chain seq x y z
N MET A 1 -2.33 22.68 -2.71
CA MET A 1 -1.75 21.77 -3.73
C MET A 1 -0.55 22.44 -4.39
N ASN A 2 0.66 21.89 -4.20
CA ASN A 2 1.88 22.40 -4.82
C ASN A 2 2.53 21.30 -5.66
N PHE A 3 2.07 21.16 -6.90
CA PHE A 3 2.40 20.06 -7.81
C PHE A 3 3.90 19.90 -8.09
N ILE A 4 4.70 20.97 -7.94
CA ILE A 4 6.16 20.89 -8.10
C ILE A 4 6.76 20.10 -6.93
N THR A 5 6.37 20.43 -5.70
CA THR A 5 6.82 19.71 -4.50
C THR A 5 6.30 18.28 -4.48
N ASP A 6 5.08 18.04 -4.93
CA ASP A 6 4.53 16.68 -5.02
C ASP A 6 5.28 15.83 -6.05
N ALA A 7 5.61 16.39 -7.23
CA ALA A 7 6.44 15.69 -8.21
C ALA A 7 7.86 15.38 -7.70
N GLU A 8 8.45 16.27 -6.90
CA GLU A 8 9.75 16.02 -6.24
C GLU A 8 9.67 14.93 -5.16
N GLN A 9 8.55 14.83 -4.44
CA GLN A 9 8.32 13.75 -3.48
C GLN A 9 8.07 12.41 -4.19
N LEU A 10 7.22 12.39 -5.24
CA LEU A 10 6.98 11.20 -6.05
C LEU A 10 8.28 10.62 -6.62
N ARG A 11 9.25 11.47 -7.00
CA ARG A 11 10.58 11.05 -7.48
C ARG A 11 11.32 10.15 -6.48
N LYS A 12 11.12 10.37 -5.18
CA LYS A 12 11.80 9.62 -4.10
C LYS A 12 11.20 8.24 -3.90
N ILE A 13 10.02 8.01 -4.44
CA ILE A 13 9.31 6.74 -4.34
C ILE A 13 9.93 5.78 -5.35
N PRO A 14 10.46 4.61 -4.93
CA PRO A 14 11.10 3.66 -5.84
C PRO A 14 10.22 3.30 -7.04
N LEU A 15 8.90 3.25 -6.82
CA LEU A 15 7.90 2.99 -7.86
C LEU A 15 7.95 4.01 -9.02
N PHE A 16 8.17 5.28 -8.71
CA PHE A 16 8.08 6.38 -9.67
C PHE A 16 9.45 7.00 -10.02
N ALA A 17 10.54 6.51 -9.42
CA ALA A 17 11.88 7.06 -9.58
C ALA A 17 12.36 7.11 -11.05
N GLN A 18 11.93 6.13 -11.86
CA GLN A 18 12.29 5.99 -13.28
C GLN A 18 11.47 6.86 -14.24
N LEU A 19 10.34 7.43 -13.78
CA LEU A 19 9.48 8.27 -14.63
C LEU A 19 10.18 9.58 -14.96
N ASP A 20 10.09 10.14 -16.17
CA ASP A 20 10.65 11.47 -16.43
C ASP A 20 9.90 12.59 -15.65
N ALA A 21 10.48 13.79 -15.61
CA ALA A 21 9.91 14.90 -14.85
C ALA A 21 8.52 15.33 -15.36
N GLY A 22 8.26 15.19 -16.67
CA GLY A 22 6.96 15.49 -17.27
C GLY A 22 5.89 14.49 -16.83
N LYS A 23 6.24 13.20 -16.80
CA LYS A 23 5.38 12.12 -16.30
C LYS A 23 5.02 12.30 -14.83
N LEU A 24 5.99 12.64 -13.97
CA LEU A 24 5.69 12.89 -12.55
C LEU A 24 4.78 14.10 -12.34
N LYS A 25 4.99 15.18 -13.10
CA LYS A 25 4.12 16.35 -13.02
C LYS A 25 2.69 16.02 -13.46
N ARG A 26 2.54 15.23 -14.53
CA ARG A 26 1.23 14.76 -14.98
C ARG A 26 0.56 13.87 -13.92
N LEU A 27 1.31 12.94 -13.33
CA LEU A 27 0.79 12.08 -12.26
C LEU A 27 0.36 12.89 -11.04
N ALA A 28 1.20 13.81 -10.56
CA ALA A 28 0.87 14.70 -9.45
C ALA A 28 -0.35 15.58 -9.75
N PHE A 29 -0.50 16.01 -11.01
CA PHE A 29 -1.64 16.82 -11.46
C PHE A 29 -2.94 16.01 -11.59
N ALA A 30 -2.87 14.77 -12.05
CA ALA A 30 -4.00 13.87 -12.18
C ALA A 30 -4.44 13.25 -10.85
N SER A 31 -3.59 13.31 -9.82
CA SER A 31 -3.91 12.80 -8.49
C SER A 31 -4.79 13.76 -7.70
N GLU A 32 -5.65 13.23 -6.85
CA GLU A 32 -6.39 14.00 -5.85
C GLU A 32 -5.64 13.99 -4.52
N GLU A 33 -5.47 15.15 -3.89
CA GLU A 33 -4.91 15.22 -2.54
C GLU A 33 -5.96 14.78 -1.52
N SER A 34 -5.60 13.89 -0.60
CA SER A 34 -6.47 13.43 0.49
C SER A 34 -5.72 13.44 1.81
N SER A 35 -6.39 13.90 2.86
CA SER A 35 -5.84 13.94 4.21
C SER A 35 -6.77 13.21 5.18
N PHE A 36 -6.17 12.57 6.18
CA PHE A 36 -6.84 11.75 7.18
C PHE A 36 -6.26 12.06 8.56
N ASP A 37 -7.13 12.27 9.54
CA ASP A 37 -6.73 12.44 10.93
C ASP A 37 -6.40 11.09 11.57
N ALA A 38 -5.74 11.10 12.73
CA ALA A 38 -5.44 9.89 13.46
C ALA A 38 -6.73 9.13 13.82
N GLY A 39 -6.79 7.85 13.45
CA GLY A 39 -7.96 6.97 13.64
C GLY A 39 -8.89 6.88 12.44
N ASP A 40 -8.77 7.76 11.44
CA ASP A 40 -9.62 7.72 10.25
C ASP A 40 -9.35 6.46 9.41
N ILE A 41 -10.43 5.89 8.86
CA ILE A 41 -10.36 4.78 7.91
C ILE A 41 -10.18 5.35 6.51
N ILE A 42 -9.08 4.95 5.86
CA ILE A 42 -8.77 5.34 4.47
C ILE A 42 -9.63 4.50 3.51
N PHE A 43 -9.69 3.19 3.76
CA PHE A 43 -10.64 2.27 3.14
C PHE A 43 -10.77 0.99 3.96
N THR A 44 -11.88 0.29 3.77
CA THR A 44 -12.18 -0.97 4.46
C THR A 44 -11.91 -2.16 3.55
N MET A 45 -11.46 -3.29 4.12
CA MET A 45 -11.39 -4.56 3.38
C MET A 45 -12.76 -4.93 2.79
N ASN A 46 -12.76 -5.76 1.74
CA ASN A 46 -13.94 -6.17 0.97
C ASN A 46 -14.70 -5.04 0.24
N SER A 47 -14.29 -3.78 0.40
CA SER A 47 -14.81 -2.67 -0.40
C SER A 47 -14.20 -2.64 -1.81
N GLY A 48 -14.77 -1.82 -2.69
CA GLY A 48 -14.30 -1.66 -4.06
C GLY A 48 -12.88 -1.09 -4.16
N SER A 49 -12.17 -1.46 -5.23
CA SER A 49 -10.81 -1.00 -5.51
C SER A 49 -10.79 -0.06 -6.72
N ASP A 50 -11.17 1.18 -6.50
CA ASP A 50 -11.32 2.23 -7.50
C ASP A 50 -10.13 3.23 -7.55
N SER A 51 -9.19 3.10 -6.62
CA SER A 51 -8.03 3.99 -6.51
C SER A 51 -6.85 3.33 -5.80
N VAL A 52 -5.66 3.90 -6.02
CA VAL A 52 -4.47 3.66 -5.22
C VAL A 52 -4.09 4.93 -4.46
N TYR A 53 -3.38 4.79 -3.36
CA TYR A 53 -2.94 5.91 -2.55
C TYR A 53 -1.41 5.88 -2.40
N VAL A 54 -0.80 7.05 -2.55
CA VAL A 54 0.63 7.26 -2.32
C VAL A 54 0.77 8.07 -1.04
N ILE A 55 1.41 7.50 -0.02
CA ILE A 55 1.57 8.17 1.28
C ILE A 55 2.66 9.25 1.14
N MET A 56 2.27 10.51 1.26
CA MET A 56 3.18 11.66 1.15
C MET A 56 3.74 12.05 2.52
N SER A 57 2.96 11.85 3.58
CA SER A 57 3.38 11.96 4.97
C SER A 57 2.42 11.20 5.87
N GLY A 58 2.88 10.76 7.04
CA GLY A 58 2.04 10.04 8.00
C GLY A 58 2.46 8.58 8.17
N GLU A 59 1.65 7.85 8.93
CA GLU A 59 1.73 6.41 9.10
C GLU A 59 0.34 5.80 9.00
N VAL A 60 0.27 4.64 8.34
CA VAL A 60 -0.98 3.93 8.06
C VAL A 60 -0.84 2.50 8.55
N GLY A 61 -1.75 2.08 9.42
CA GLY A 61 -1.86 0.71 9.89
C GLY A 61 -2.66 -0.14 8.90
N VAL A 62 -2.21 -1.38 8.70
CA VAL A 62 -2.87 -2.39 7.87
C VAL A 62 -3.54 -3.41 8.79
N PHE A 63 -4.84 -3.62 8.59
CA PHE A 63 -5.65 -4.51 9.43
C PHE A 63 -6.34 -5.57 8.57
N VAL A 64 -6.33 -6.82 9.05
CA VAL A 64 -7.07 -7.94 8.44
C VAL A 64 -8.40 -8.13 9.17
N SER A 65 -9.13 -7.02 9.35
CA SER A 65 -10.49 -6.96 9.89
C SER A 65 -11.22 -5.74 9.33
N GLU A 66 -12.55 -5.78 9.26
CA GLU A 66 -13.35 -4.66 8.73
C GLU A 66 -13.41 -3.47 9.70
N ASP A 67 -13.31 -3.72 11.00
CA ASP A 67 -13.40 -2.72 12.07
C ASP A 67 -12.07 -2.06 12.44
N ALA A 68 -10.95 -2.50 11.83
CA ALA A 68 -9.60 -2.12 12.20
C ALA A 68 -9.29 -2.30 13.71
N GLY A 69 -9.88 -3.32 14.34
CA GLY A 69 -9.61 -3.69 15.73
C GLY A 69 -8.29 -4.42 15.93
N GLY A 70 -7.73 -4.29 17.14
CA GLY A 70 -6.47 -4.95 17.53
C GLY A 70 -5.21 -4.23 17.04
N ASP A 71 -4.11 -4.97 16.96
CA ASP A 71 -2.83 -4.45 16.47
C ASP A 71 -2.74 -4.58 14.94
N PRO A 72 -2.15 -3.60 14.24
CA PRO A 72 -1.95 -3.69 12.81
C PRO A 72 -0.97 -4.81 12.45
N VAL A 73 -1.26 -5.54 11.37
CA VAL A 73 -0.35 -6.59 10.85
C VAL A 73 0.88 -5.99 10.15
N ALA A 74 0.80 -4.73 9.76
CA ALA A 74 1.91 -3.94 9.23
C ALA A 74 1.62 -2.44 9.40
N VAL A 75 2.68 -1.64 9.51
CA VAL A 75 2.60 -0.17 9.45
C VAL A 75 3.36 0.31 8.22
N LEU A 76 2.71 1.16 7.44
CA LEU A 76 3.21 1.76 6.20
C LEU A 76 3.43 3.25 6.42
N SER A 77 4.33 3.85 5.67
CA SER A 77 4.78 5.22 5.90
C SER A 77 5.04 5.96 4.59
N THR A 78 5.59 7.18 4.69
CA THR A 78 5.93 8.00 3.55
C THR A 78 6.65 7.21 2.45
N SER A 79 6.23 7.40 1.20
CA SER A 79 6.69 6.71 -0.01
C SER A 79 6.09 5.33 -0.25
N ASP A 80 5.29 4.77 0.67
CA ASP A 80 4.56 3.55 0.37
C ASP A 80 3.36 3.84 -0.54
N VAL A 81 3.12 2.92 -1.47
CA VAL A 81 1.90 2.87 -2.29
C VAL A 81 1.00 1.77 -1.76
N VAL A 82 -0.29 2.08 -1.61
CA VAL A 82 -1.28 1.20 -0.98
C VAL A 82 -2.56 1.13 -1.79
N GLY A 83 -3.29 0.03 -1.62
CA GLY A 83 -4.51 -0.24 -2.39
C GLY A 83 -4.23 -0.73 -3.82
N GLU A 84 -2.95 -0.84 -4.20
CA GLU A 84 -2.48 -1.31 -5.49
C GLU A 84 -2.90 -2.75 -5.76
N MET A 85 -2.88 -3.60 -4.72
CA MET A 85 -3.22 -5.02 -4.88
C MET A 85 -4.64 -5.23 -5.41
N GLY A 86 -5.62 -4.51 -4.86
CA GLY A 86 -7.01 -4.62 -5.29
C GLY A 86 -7.23 -4.11 -6.71
N VAL A 87 -6.59 -2.99 -7.07
CA VAL A 87 -6.65 -2.43 -8.43
C VAL A 87 -6.02 -3.38 -9.45
N ILE A 88 -4.82 -3.89 -9.18
CA ILE A 88 -4.06 -4.75 -10.11
C ILE A 88 -4.73 -6.11 -10.28
N ALA A 89 -5.20 -6.70 -9.20
CA ALA A 89 -5.87 -8.00 -9.23
C ALA A 89 -7.33 -7.90 -9.72
N ASN A 90 -7.87 -6.68 -9.89
CA ASN A 90 -9.28 -6.43 -10.11
C ASN A 90 -10.16 -7.15 -9.06
N GLN A 91 -9.80 -6.97 -7.79
CA GLN A 91 -10.43 -7.59 -6.63
C GLN A 91 -10.80 -6.54 -5.58
N PRO A 92 -11.73 -6.85 -4.66
CA PRO A 92 -11.98 -6.02 -3.49
C PRO A 92 -10.71 -5.77 -2.65
N ARG A 93 -10.75 -4.76 -1.78
CA ARG A 93 -9.64 -4.44 -0.86
C ARG A 93 -9.32 -5.65 0.01
N SER A 94 -8.05 -6.04 0.06
CA SER A 94 -7.59 -7.21 0.84
C SER A 94 -7.44 -6.94 2.34
N ALA A 95 -7.41 -5.67 2.74
CA ALA A 95 -7.19 -5.23 4.10
C ALA A 95 -7.87 -3.86 4.34
N THR A 96 -8.12 -3.53 5.59
CA THR A 96 -8.56 -2.21 6.04
C THR A 96 -7.33 -1.37 6.36
N LEU A 97 -7.35 -0.10 5.93
CA LEU A 97 -6.30 0.85 6.26
C LEU A 97 -6.84 1.93 7.17
N ARG A 98 -6.08 2.22 8.23
CA ARG A 98 -6.38 3.27 9.20
C ARG A 98 -5.17 4.18 9.36
N ALA A 99 -5.40 5.48 9.46
CA ALA A 99 -4.37 6.44 9.78
C ALA A 99 -3.94 6.28 11.26
N GLU A 100 -2.65 6.03 11.52
CA GLU A 100 -2.11 5.93 12.90
C GLU A 100 -1.75 7.31 13.46
N ARG A 101 -1.53 8.28 12.56
CA ARG A 101 -1.37 9.71 12.83
C ARG A 101 -1.90 10.48 11.62
N GLU A 102 -1.83 11.81 11.65
CA GLU A 102 -2.18 12.63 10.48
C GLU A 102 -1.45 12.13 9.22
N VAL A 103 -2.23 11.77 8.20
CA VAL A 103 -1.75 11.23 6.93
C VAL A 103 -2.17 12.16 5.81
N ARG A 104 -1.21 12.49 4.95
CA ARG A 104 -1.45 13.10 3.64
C ARG A 104 -1.09 12.10 2.57
N CYS A 105 -1.96 11.95 1.58
CA CYS A 105 -1.72 11.07 0.45
C CYS A 105 -2.17 11.70 -0.87
N LEU A 106 -1.62 11.16 -1.96
CA LEU A 106 -2.14 11.37 -3.30
C LEU A 106 -2.96 10.14 -3.69
N ARG A 107 -4.25 10.36 -3.96
CA ARG A 107 -5.17 9.36 -4.50
C ARG A 107 -5.10 9.40 -6.03
N ILE A 108 -4.82 8.26 -6.64
CA ILE A 108 -4.78 8.08 -8.10
C ILE A 108 -5.90 7.11 -8.44
N LEU A 109 -6.75 7.45 -9.42
CA LEU A 109 -7.83 6.56 -9.85
C LEU A 109 -7.26 5.28 -10.47
N ALA A 110 -8.02 4.18 -10.35
CA ALA A 110 -7.60 2.87 -10.83
C ALA A 110 -7.24 2.89 -12.32
N ASP A 111 -8.06 3.52 -13.15
CA ASP A 111 -7.83 3.61 -14.60
C ASP A 111 -6.53 4.38 -14.91
N ASP A 112 -6.32 5.54 -14.28
CA ASP A 112 -5.09 6.33 -14.45
C ASP A 112 -3.83 5.56 -13.99
N PHE A 113 -3.94 4.80 -12.89
CA PHE A 113 -2.85 3.98 -12.39
C PHE A 113 -2.54 2.81 -13.34
N MET A 114 -3.57 2.14 -13.87
CA MET A 114 -3.42 1.06 -14.84
C MET A 114 -2.83 1.56 -16.16
N ASP A 115 -3.24 2.73 -16.64
CA ASP A 115 -2.67 3.35 -17.84
C ASP A 115 -1.22 3.78 -17.61
N LEU A 116 -0.89 4.35 -16.44
CA LEU A 116 0.50 4.64 -16.05
C LEU A 116 1.37 3.36 -16.11
N MET A 117 0.87 2.24 -15.59
CA MET A 117 1.59 0.96 -15.64
C MET A 117 1.79 0.45 -17.06
N ARG A 118 0.76 0.53 -17.91
CA ARG A 118 0.81 0.10 -19.33
C ARG A 118 1.83 0.91 -20.12
N ASP A 119 1.87 2.22 -19.91
CA ASP A 119 2.76 3.13 -20.62
C ASP A 119 4.20 3.13 -20.09
N ASN A 120 4.43 2.53 -18.91
CA ASN A 120 5.72 2.54 -18.22
C ASN A 120 6.03 1.16 -17.60
N PRO A 121 6.57 0.21 -18.38
CA PRO A 121 6.89 -1.15 -17.92
C PRO A 121 7.77 -1.20 -16.66
N GLU A 122 8.63 -0.20 -16.47
CA GLU A 122 9.50 -0.07 -15.30
C GLU A 122 8.70 0.17 -14.02
N VAL A 123 7.59 0.91 -14.10
CA VAL A 123 6.65 1.09 -12.99
C VAL A 123 5.99 -0.24 -12.68
N SER A 124 5.46 -0.92 -13.69
CA SER A 124 4.84 -2.25 -13.54
C SER A 124 5.76 -3.25 -12.84
N LEU A 125 7.03 -3.30 -13.24
CA LEU A 125 8.02 -4.19 -12.64
C LEU A 125 8.34 -3.79 -11.19
N SER A 126 8.37 -2.49 -10.88
CA SER A 126 8.54 -2.01 -9.50
C SER A 126 7.35 -2.36 -8.62
N VAL A 127 6.11 -2.24 -9.12
CA VAL A 127 4.91 -2.69 -8.38
C VAL A 127 4.98 -4.20 -8.13
N LEU A 128 5.31 -4.98 -9.16
CA LEU A 128 5.42 -6.43 -9.03
C LEU A 128 6.42 -6.83 -7.94
N ARG A 129 7.61 -6.20 -7.91
CA ARG A 129 8.60 -6.44 -6.84
C ARG A 129 8.04 -6.11 -5.46
N GLN A 130 7.36 -4.97 -5.31
CA GLN A 130 6.73 -4.59 -4.04
C GLN A 130 5.69 -5.62 -3.58
N VAL A 131 4.84 -6.11 -4.49
CA VAL A 131 3.83 -7.13 -4.17
C VAL A 131 4.49 -8.46 -3.77
N VAL A 132 5.55 -8.87 -4.48
CA VAL A 132 6.33 -10.08 -4.14
C VAL A 132 7.00 -9.95 -2.76
N ASP A 133 7.57 -8.79 -2.45
CA ASP A 133 8.18 -8.52 -1.14
C ASP A 133 7.13 -8.58 -0.02
N ARG A 134 5.95 -7.99 -0.23
CA ARG A 134 4.83 -8.07 0.72
C ARG A 134 4.38 -9.51 0.93
N LEU A 135 4.16 -10.28 -0.14
CA LEU A 135 3.77 -11.68 -0.06
C LEU A 135 4.80 -12.49 0.74
N THR A 136 6.09 -12.31 0.44
CA THR A 136 7.19 -13.01 1.14
C THR A 136 7.17 -12.72 2.64
N ARG A 137 7.00 -11.44 3.03
CA ARG A 137 6.91 -11.04 4.44
C ARG A 137 5.69 -11.64 5.13
N THR A 138 4.53 -11.61 4.49
CA THR A 138 3.29 -12.20 5.04
C THR A 138 3.43 -13.72 5.20
N THR A 139 4.00 -14.43 4.22
CA THR A 139 4.25 -15.88 4.34
C THR A 139 5.22 -16.20 5.48
N GLN A 140 6.31 -15.44 5.63
CA GLN A 140 7.26 -15.63 6.73
C GLN A 140 6.62 -15.36 8.11
N ALA A 141 5.80 -14.31 8.22
CA ALA A 141 5.06 -14.02 9.45
C ALA A 141 4.09 -15.15 9.81
N PHE A 142 3.39 -15.69 8.81
CA PHE A 142 2.50 -16.84 9.00
C PHE A 142 3.25 -18.10 9.47
N GLU A 143 4.41 -18.40 8.89
CA GLU A 143 5.25 -19.52 9.32
C GLU A 143 5.79 -19.35 10.76
N ALA A 144 6.12 -18.11 11.15
CA ALA A 144 6.55 -17.81 12.52
C ALA A 144 5.43 -18.05 13.54
N LEU A 145 4.22 -17.55 13.26
CA LEU A 145 3.04 -17.74 14.10
C LEU A 145 2.69 -19.23 14.26
N LYS A 146 2.78 -20.01 13.18
CA LYS A 146 2.54 -21.46 13.21
C LYS A 146 3.56 -22.20 14.07
N ARG A 147 4.83 -21.78 14.08
CA ARG A 147 5.88 -22.37 14.92
C ARG A 147 5.65 -22.07 16.40
N GLU A 148 5.20 -20.87 16.74
CA GLU A 148 4.92 -20.45 18.13
C GLU A 148 3.70 -21.16 18.73
N HIS A 149 2.70 -21.51 17.91
CA HIS A 149 1.48 -22.21 18.32
C HIS A 149 1.51 -23.73 18.07
N SER A 150 2.65 -24.31 17.69
CA SER A 150 2.78 -25.77 17.59
C SER A 150 2.96 -26.37 18.99
N PRO A 151 2.16 -27.39 19.40
CA PRO A 151 2.34 -28.03 20.71
C PRO A 151 3.73 -28.65 20.79
N PRO A 152 4.37 -28.70 21.99
CA PRO A 152 5.64 -29.37 22.14
C PRO A 152 5.49 -30.82 21.66
N SER A 153 6.36 -31.24 20.75
CA SER A 153 6.46 -32.63 20.32
C SER A 153 6.62 -33.49 21.56
N SER A 154 5.60 -34.28 21.88
CA SER A 154 5.64 -35.26 22.97
C SER A 154 6.88 -36.14 22.76
N PRO A 155 7.75 -36.31 23.77
CA PRO A 155 8.88 -37.21 23.64
C PRO A 155 8.33 -38.60 23.30
N GLN A 156 8.84 -39.21 22.23
CA GLN A 156 8.53 -40.59 21.90
C GLN A 156 8.85 -41.45 23.13
N ALA A 157 7.80 -42.00 23.74
CA ALA A 157 7.94 -43.01 24.77
C ALA A 157 8.58 -44.25 24.12
N SER A 158 9.66 -44.69 24.76
CA SER A 158 10.54 -45.81 24.41
C SER A 158 9.83 -47.12 24.09
#